data_AF-A0A6G0XQ61-F1
#
_entry.id   AF-A0A6G0XQ61-F1
#
_cell.length_a   1.000
_cell.length_b   1.000
_cell.length_c   1.000
_cell.angle_alpha   90.00
_cell.angle_beta   90.00
_cell.angle_gamma   90.00
#
_symmetry.space_group_name_H-M   'P 1'
#
loop_
_entity.id
_entity.type
_entity.pdbx_description
1 polymer ?
#
loop_
_entity_poly.entity_id
_entity_poly.type
_entity_poly.pdbx_seq_one_letter_code
_entity_poly.pdbx_strand_id
1 'polypeptide(L)'
;MAREGTTPTRPKTPSQEARLVWKPDYEVKFGLVPLEGDFHNHIITKASCGFCDRYGREGKSVGSLHESESASGMFSESKRRRVGCKIWEAFRTDHIKRHLETEHPQKWAEYQNLSTDAKTHFFSQNPINATSDSESIDLQRLPFQRIPCVTLEKMGDIAILKLNDPTRLNALTSEVGIRLEELVREITDRVDEFVAVVLTGEGRVFSAGGDVAFLQARAEDTATRNSAIMRAYYERFLSLRKLPIPLVAALNGAALGEGMCISLFADARVIARDAKVGFTFVNLGLHPGMAVTHFLPKLIGFEKASHLLLSGKVISGEEALQFGLATKIVDKEDVLKAALALAEELTAGSSVATRTLLRTLRMHQDQGVELALAREVDCQATSFASADYQEGVAAVAEKRKPSFLASEHYNET
;
A
#
# COMPACT_ATOMS: atom_id res chain seq x y z
N MET A 1 -24.47 -60.37 46.73
CA MET A 1 -25.28 -60.66 45.54
C MET A 1 -24.92 -59.65 44.47
N ALA A 2 -24.45 -60.13 43.33
CA ALA A 2 -24.02 -59.35 42.18
C ALA A 2 -25.21 -58.70 41.44
N ARG A 3 -24.99 -57.55 40.81
CA ARG A 3 -24.86 -57.46 39.34
C ARG A 3 -24.40 -56.07 38.88
N GLU A 4 -23.61 -56.13 37.81
CA GLU A 4 -22.82 -55.11 37.15
C GLU A 4 -23.65 -54.18 36.25
N GLY A 5 -23.07 -53.02 35.93
CA GLY A 5 -23.51 -52.10 34.89
C GLY A 5 -22.52 -50.95 34.76
N THR A 6 -21.43 -51.16 34.04
CA THR A 6 -20.40 -50.17 33.73
C THR A 6 -20.89 -49.16 32.68
N THR A 7 -20.67 -47.87 32.92
CA THR A 7 -20.72 -46.83 31.88
C THR A 7 -19.57 -45.84 32.11
N PRO A 8 -18.77 -45.48 31.09
CA PRO A 8 -17.53 -44.75 31.31
C PRO A 8 -17.74 -43.27 31.62
N THR A 9 -16.95 -42.78 32.57
CA THR A 9 -16.84 -41.39 32.99
C THR A 9 -16.28 -40.51 31.85
N ARG A 10 -17.06 -39.50 31.45
CA ARG A 10 -16.60 -38.43 30.55
C ARG A 10 -15.86 -37.36 31.37
N PRO A 11 -14.59 -37.03 31.11
CA PRO A 11 -13.90 -35.96 31.81
C PRO A 11 -14.48 -34.60 31.45
N LYS A 12 -14.62 -33.74 32.46
CA LYS A 12 -14.93 -32.31 32.32
C LYS A 12 -13.81 -31.61 31.56
N THR A 13 -14.14 -30.93 30.45
CA THR A 13 -13.25 -29.96 29.80
C THR A 13 -13.34 -28.60 30.52
N PRO A 14 -12.21 -27.92 30.80
CA PRO A 14 -12.21 -26.54 31.27
C PRO A 14 -12.50 -25.55 30.13
N SER A 15 -13.17 -24.47 30.49
CA SER A 15 -13.41 -23.26 29.70
C SER A 15 -12.15 -22.68 29.04
N GLN A 16 -12.19 -22.42 27.74
CA GLN A 16 -11.28 -21.47 27.08
C GLN A 16 -12.02 -20.67 25.99
N GLU A 17 -11.82 -19.36 26.07
CA GLU A 17 -12.34 -18.29 25.22
C GLU A 17 -12.08 -18.55 23.73
N ALA A 18 -13.11 -18.37 22.90
CA ALA A 18 -12.95 -18.34 21.45
C ALA A 18 -12.30 -17.01 21.02
N ARG A 19 -10.97 -16.97 20.97
CA ARG A 19 -10.22 -15.93 20.25
C ARG A 19 -10.29 -16.21 18.75
N LEU A 20 -11.09 -15.43 18.02
CA LEU A 20 -10.96 -15.31 16.56
C LEU A 20 -9.66 -14.56 16.25
N VAL A 21 -8.60 -15.33 15.97
CA VAL A 21 -7.35 -14.80 15.42
C VAL A 21 -7.51 -14.77 13.90
N TRP A 22 -7.59 -13.57 13.32
CA TRP A 22 -7.46 -13.38 11.89
C TRP A 22 -5.97 -13.46 11.55
N LYS A 23 -5.53 -14.54 10.89
CA LYS A 23 -4.19 -14.65 10.31
C LYS A 23 -4.26 -14.25 8.83
N PRO A 24 -3.64 -13.14 8.39
CA PRO A 24 -3.48 -12.84 6.99
C PRO A 24 -2.18 -13.48 6.46
N ASP A 25 -2.03 -14.80 6.64
CA ASP A 25 -0.88 -15.53 6.12
C ASP A 25 -1.42 -16.63 5.19
N TYR A 26 -1.32 -16.41 3.89
CA TYR A 26 -1.48 -17.48 2.92
C TYR A 26 -0.25 -18.39 3.03
N GLU A 27 -0.41 -19.53 3.70
CA GLU A 27 0.60 -20.60 3.69
C GLU A 27 0.34 -21.47 2.45
N VAL A 28 1.21 -21.37 1.43
CA VAL A 28 1.22 -22.30 0.30
C VAL A 28 2.01 -23.55 0.73
N LYS A 29 1.32 -24.65 1.04
CA LYS A 29 1.96 -25.93 1.34
C LYS A 29 2.28 -26.67 0.05
N PHE A 30 3.57 -26.83 -0.25
CA PHE A 30 4.03 -27.80 -1.24
C PHE A 30 4.13 -29.17 -0.56
N GLY A 31 3.19 -30.06 -0.87
CA GLY A 31 3.28 -31.46 -0.46
C GLY A 31 3.84 -32.29 -1.60
N LEU A 32 5.02 -32.89 -1.42
CA LEU A 32 5.39 -34.11 -2.14
C LEU A 32 4.51 -35.22 -1.55
N VAL A 33 3.57 -35.75 -2.34
CA VAL A 33 2.87 -36.99 -1.99
C VAL A 33 3.72 -38.14 -2.51
N PRO A 34 4.34 -38.96 -1.65
CA PRO A 34 4.98 -40.18 -2.12
C PRO A 34 3.87 -41.15 -2.49
N LEU A 35 3.80 -41.49 -3.78
CA LEU A 35 3.15 -42.73 -4.22
C LEU A 35 4.27 -43.57 -4.82
N GLU A 36 4.45 -44.76 -4.27
CA GLU A 36 5.43 -45.74 -4.69
C GLU A 36 5.27 -46.07 -6.18
N GLY A 37 6.37 -46.01 -6.93
CA GLY A 37 6.45 -46.53 -8.31
C GLY A 37 6.89 -45.51 -9.36
N ASP A 38 8.13 -45.67 -9.82
CA ASP A 38 8.76 -45.21 -11.08
C ASP A 38 8.70 -43.73 -11.49
N PHE A 39 9.91 -43.16 -11.54
CA PHE A 39 10.26 -41.83 -12.03
C PHE A 39 10.01 -41.69 -13.53
N HIS A 40 9.12 -40.78 -13.96
CA HIS A 40 9.28 -39.98 -15.19
C HIS A 40 8.46 -38.67 -15.13
N ASN A 41 9.15 -37.57 -15.46
CA ASN A 41 8.71 -36.22 -15.85
C ASN A 41 7.23 -35.82 -15.70
N HIS A 42 6.92 -34.90 -14.78
CA HIS A 42 5.75 -34.02 -14.94
C HIS A 42 5.98 -32.59 -14.39
N ILE A 43 5.80 -31.61 -15.29
CA ILE A 43 5.67 -30.17 -14.99
C ILE A 43 4.29 -29.94 -14.35
N ILE A 44 4.27 -29.22 -13.23
CA ILE A 44 3.06 -28.84 -12.48
C ILE A 44 2.16 -27.95 -13.35
N THR A 45 0.97 -28.44 -13.71
CA THR A 45 -0.07 -27.68 -14.45
C THR A 45 -1.32 -27.34 -13.63
N LYS A 46 -1.29 -27.48 -12.29
CA LYS A 46 -2.40 -27.03 -11.43
C LYS A 46 -1.92 -26.31 -10.19
N ALA A 47 -2.25 -25.02 -10.09
CA ALA A 47 -2.28 -24.29 -8.83
C ALA A 47 -3.74 -24.25 -8.34
N SER A 48 -4.07 -24.91 -7.23
CA SER A 48 -5.35 -24.70 -6.55
C SER A 48 -5.25 -23.47 -5.66
N CYS A 49 -6.13 -22.50 -5.90
CA CYS A 49 -6.38 -21.42 -4.95
C CYS A 49 -7.04 -22.01 -3.71
N GLY A 50 -6.55 -21.67 -2.50
CA GLY A 50 -7.11 -22.15 -1.22
C GLY A 50 -8.59 -21.82 -0.98
N PHE A 51 -9.20 -21.00 -1.84
CA PHE A 51 -10.65 -20.80 -1.88
C PHE A 51 -11.41 -22.03 -2.40
N CYS A 52 -10.81 -22.81 -3.31
CA CYS A 52 -11.41 -24.02 -3.87
C CYS A 52 -11.28 -25.25 -2.94
N ASP A 53 -10.21 -25.33 -2.15
CA ASP A 53 -9.96 -26.49 -1.27
C ASP A 53 -10.88 -26.52 -0.04
N ARG A 54 -11.36 -25.36 0.45
CA ARG A 54 -12.23 -25.30 1.64
C ARG A 54 -13.69 -25.74 1.37
N TYR A 55 -14.12 -25.76 0.11
CA TYR A 55 -15.45 -26.23 -0.30
C TYR A 55 -15.43 -27.53 -1.12
N GLY A 56 -14.26 -28.11 -1.37
CA GLY A 56 -14.09 -29.31 -2.20
C GLY A 56 -13.91 -30.63 -1.44
N ARG A 57 -13.86 -30.61 -0.10
CA ARG A 57 -13.66 -31.82 0.72
C ARG A 57 -14.78 -32.06 1.73
N GLU A 58 -15.99 -32.21 1.23
CA GLU A 58 -16.92 -33.18 1.81
C GLU A 58 -17.51 -34.02 0.68
N GLY A 59 -16.74 -35.02 0.27
CA GLY A 59 -17.26 -36.11 -0.55
C GLY A 59 -18.24 -36.93 0.29
N LYS A 60 -19.51 -36.50 0.33
CA LYS A 60 -20.63 -37.39 0.55
C LYS A 60 -21.48 -37.42 -0.72
N SER A 61 -21.67 -38.64 -1.20
CA SER A 61 -22.42 -39.04 -2.38
C SER A 61 -23.68 -38.20 -2.64
N VAL A 62 -23.73 -37.50 -3.77
CA VAL A 62 -24.99 -36.93 -4.29
C VAL A 62 -25.70 -38.01 -5.09
N GLY A 63 -26.32 -38.93 -4.36
CA GLY A 63 -27.46 -39.71 -4.85
C GLY A 63 -28.70 -39.16 -4.15
N SER A 64 -29.65 -38.65 -4.93
CA SER A 64 -31.01 -38.23 -4.58
C SER A 64 -31.17 -37.26 -3.40
N LEU A 65 -31.65 -36.04 -3.67
CA LEU A 65 -32.85 -35.49 -3.01
C LEU A 65 -33.27 -34.17 -3.66
N HIS A 66 -34.60 -34.01 -3.67
CA HIS A 66 -35.43 -33.11 -4.45
C HIS A 66 -35.27 -31.62 -4.15
N GLU A 67 -35.68 -30.86 -5.17
CA GLU A 67 -36.22 -29.50 -5.15
C GLU A 67 -36.89 -29.09 -3.83
N SER A 68 -36.54 -27.90 -3.33
CA SER A 68 -37.52 -26.93 -2.85
C SER A 68 -36.94 -25.50 -2.87
N GLU A 69 -37.81 -24.58 -3.21
CA GLU A 69 -37.58 -23.21 -3.69
C GLU A 69 -37.14 -22.23 -2.58
N SER A 70 -36.36 -21.20 -2.94
CA SER A 70 -36.82 -19.78 -2.99
C SER A 70 -35.69 -18.73 -2.87
N ALA A 71 -35.87 -17.63 -3.61
CA ALA A 71 -35.25 -16.29 -3.49
C ALA A 71 -33.87 -16.00 -4.13
N SER A 72 -33.91 -15.82 -5.45
CA SER A 72 -33.35 -14.70 -6.26
C SER A 72 -32.19 -13.82 -5.73
N GLY A 73 -31.09 -13.78 -6.50
CA GLY A 73 -30.48 -12.50 -6.89
C GLY A 73 -28.97 -12.26 -6.67
N MET A 74 -28.05 -13.21 -6.86
CA MET A 74 -26.60 -12.92 -6.86
C MET A 74 -25.81 -13.69 -7.94
N PHE A 75 -24.93 -12.96 -8.62
CA PHE A 75 -23.96 -13.35 -9.66
C PHE A 75 -23.61 -14.84 -9.78
N SER A 76 -23.73 -15.38 -11.00
CA SER A 76 -23.35 -16.75 -11.34
C SER A 76 -21.87 -17.06 -11.05
N GLU A 77 -21.65 -18.26 -10.52
CA GLU A 77 -20.36 -18.84 -10.13
C GLU A 77 -19.30 -18.82 -11.26
N SER A 78 -19.75 -18.81 -12.52
CA SER A 78 -18.91 -18.76 -13.72
C SER A 78 -18.22 -17.41 -13.93
N LYS A 79 -18.78 -16.29 -13.43
CA LYS A 79 -18.15 -14.96 -13.54
C LYS A 79 -17.03 -14.74 -12.51
N ARG A 80 -17.13 -15.34 -11.31
CA ARG A 80 -16.10 -15.22 -10.26
C ARG A 80 -14.80 -15.96 -10.61
N ARG A 81 -14.89 -17.10 -11.32
CA ARG A 81 -13.72 -17.87 -11.78
C ARG A 81 -12.86 -17.15 -12.84
N ARG A 82 -13.40 -16.21 -13.61
CA ARG A 82 -12.66 -15.56 -14.72
C ARG A 82 -11.78 -14.38 -14.29
N VAL A 83 -12.09 -13.71 -13.19
CA VAL A 83 -11.38 -12.48 -12.77
C VAL A 83 -10.06 -12.81 -12.05
N GLY A 84 -10.05 -13.83 -11.20
CA GLY A 84 -8.83 -14.29 -10.51
C GLY A 84 -7.79 -14.93 -11.44
N CYS A 85 -8.24 -15.57 -12.53
CA CYS A 85 -7.35 -16.24 -13.48
C CYS A 85 -6.57 -15.24 -14.37
N LYS A 86 -7.19 -14.11 -14.76
CA LYS A 86 -6.59 -13.11 -15.65
C LYS A 86 -5.51 -12.25 -14.99
N ILE A 87 -5.66 -11.94 -13.70
CA ILE A 87 -4.66 -11.17 -12.95
C ILE A 87 -3.38 -12.00 -12.77
N TRP A 88 -3.53 -13.30 -12.53
CA TRP A 88 -2.41 -14.23 -12.41
C TRP A 88 -1.71 -14.51 -13.75
N GLU A 89 -2.46 -14.63 -14.86
CA GLU A 89 -1.89 -14.74 -16.21
C GLU A 89 -1.13 -13.47 -16.63
N ALA A 90 -1.66 -12.28 -16.35
CA ALA A 90 -0.99 -11.02 -16.68
C ALA A 90 0.35 -10.86 -15.94
N PHE A 91 0.39 -11.23 -14.65
CA PHE A 91 1.60 -11.17 -13.81
C PHE A 91 2.66 -12.18 -14.25
N ARG A 92 2.25 -13.38 -14.66
CA ARG A 92 3.12 -14.43 -15.19
C ARG A 92 3.71 -14.06 -16.56
N THR A 93 2.96 -13.34 -17.39
CA THR A 93 3.37 -13.03 -18.77
C THR A 93 4.49 -12.00 -18.83
N ASP A 94 4.47 -10.96 -17.98
CA ASP A 94 5.47 -9.88 -18.05
C ASP A 94 6.87 -10.33 -17.55
N HIS A 95 6.91 -11.25 -16.58
CA HIS A 95 8.16 -11.74 -16.02
C HIS A 95 8.84 -12.80 -16.91
N ILE A 96 8.04 -13.69 -17.51
CA ILE A 96 8.52 -14.66 -18.50
C ILE A 96 9.02 -13.93 -19.75
N LYS A 97 8.30 -12.87 -20.18
CA LYS A 97 8.72 -12.00 -21.27
C LYS A 97 10.12 -11.44 -21.04
N ARG A 98 10.38 -10.82 -19.88
CA ARG A 98 11.70 -10.20 -19.61
C ARG A 98 12.83 -11.23 -19.53
N HIS A 99 12.59 -12.39 -18.91
CA HIS A 99 13.60 -13.45 -18.86
C HIS A 99 13.94 -13.97 -20.26
N LEU A 100 12.94 -14.15 -21.12
CA LEU A 100 13.14 -14.56 -22.51
C LEU A 100 13.82 -13.49 -23.36
N GLU A 101 13.52 -12.21 -23.14
CA GLU A 101 14.20 -11.08 -23.80
C GLU A 101 15.70 -11.03 -23.48
N THR A 102 16.08 -11.39 -22.24
CA THR A 102 17.47 -11.33 -21.78
C THR A 102 18.25 -12.61 -22.08
N GLU A 103 17.73 -13.77 -21.69
CA GLU A 103 18.49 -15.04 -21.68
C GLU A 103 18.25 -15.89 -22.94
N HIS A 104 17.10 -15.72 -23.61
CA HIS A 104 16.72 -16.51 -24.77
C HIS A 104 16.08 -15.67 -25.90
N PRO A 105 16.74 -14.58 -26.36
CA PRO A 105 16.14 -13.58 -27.25
C PRO A 105 15.66 -14.15 -28.59
N GLN A 106 16.31 -15.21 -29.08
CA GLN A 106 15.92 -15.90 -30.31
C GLN A 106 14.58 -16.65 -30.15
N LYS A 107 14.40 -17.37 -29.02
CA LYS A 107 13.13 -18.05 -28.71
C LYS A 107 12.01 -17.06 -28.42
N TRP A 108 12.33 -15.89 -27.86
CA TRP A 108 11.37 -14.81 -27.69
C TRP A 108 10.88 -14.26 -29.03
N ALA A 109 11.79 -14.01 -29.98
CA ALA A 109 11.45 -13.57 -31.32
C ALA A 109 10.59 -14.61 -32.07
N GLU A 110 10.87 -15.90 -31.92
CA GLU A 110 10.02 -16.97 -32.45
C GLU A 110 8.63 -16.97 -31.81
N TYR A 111 8.53 -16.89 -30.48
CA TYR A 111 7.26 -16.81 -29.77
C TYR A 111 6.41 -15.62 -30.22
N GLN A 112 7.01 -14.44 -30.40
CA GLN A 112 6.29 -13.23 -30.80
C GLN A 112 5.59 -13.38 -32.16
N ASN A 113 6.19 -14.10 -33.09
CA ASN A 113 5.71 -14.31 -34.45
C ASN A 113 4.64 -15.41 -34.59
N LEU A 114 4.25 -16.07 -33.49
CA LEU A 114 3.21 -17.10 -33.50
C LEU A 114 1.80 -16.53 -33.39
N SER A 115 0.83 -17.25 -33.96
CA SER A 115 -0.59 -17.03 -33.73
C SER A 115 -0.96 -17.26 -32.27
N THR A 116 -2.08 -16.68 -31.82
CA THR A 116 -2.55 -16.79 -30.43
C THR A 116 -2.70 -18.24 -29.96
N ASP A 117 -3.22 -19.12 -30.82
CA ASP A 117 -3.40 -20.55 -30.50
C ASP A 117 -2.06 -21.29 -30.41
N ALA A 118 -1.10 -20.95 -31.28
CA ALA A 118 0.22 -21.56 -31.27
C ALA A 118 1.07 -21.13 -30.05
N LYS A 119 0.86 -19.91 -29.55
CA LYS A 119 1.51 -19.40 -28.33
C LYS A 119 1.16 -20.23 -27.10
N THR A 120 -0.03 -20.81 -27.03
CA THR A 120 -0.51 -21.59 -25.89
C THR A 120 0.30 -22.88 -25.66
N HIS A 121 0.95 -23.42 -26.70
CA HIS A 121 1.70 -24.69 -26.62
C HIS A 121 3.20 -24.54 -26.91
N PHE A 122 3.66 -23.33 -27.22
CA PHE A 122 5.03 -23.08 -27.66
C PHE A 122 6.09 -23.56 -26.65
N PHE A 123 5.99 -23.17 -25.38
CA PHE A 123 7.00 -23.52 -24.36
C PHE A 123 6.89 -24.98 -23.87
N SER A 124 5.74 -25.63 -24.06
CA SER A 124 5.61 -27.07 -23.81
C SER A 124 6.28 -27.90 -24.91
N GLN A 125 6.33 -27.38 -26.15
CA GLN A 125 6.93 -28.05 -27.29
C GLN A 125 8.41 -27.65 -27.51
N ASN A 126 8.81 -26.48 -26.99
CA ASN A 126 10.15 -25.93 -27.08
C ASN A 126 10.71 -25.65 -25.67
N PRO A 127 10.93 -26.67 -24.85
CA PRO A 127 11.40 -26.49 -23.48
C PRO A 127 12.72 -25.71 -23.45
N ILE A 128 12.86 -24.86 -22.44
CA ILE A 128 14.09 -24.14 -22.15
C ILE A 128 14.91 -25.07 -21.25
N ASN A 129 15.82 -25.83 -21.85
CA ASN A 129 16.75 -26.63 -21.05
C ASN A 129 17.79 -25.68 -20.47
N ALA A 130 17.81 -25.57 -19.14
CA ALA A 130 18.96 -25.02 -18.42
C ALA A 130 20.16 -25.90 -18.78
N THR A 131 21.16 -25.33 -19.44
CA THR A 131 22.34 -26.07 -19.88
C THR A 131 23.11 -26.61 -18.68
N SER A 132 23.47 -27.89 -18.78
CA SER A 132 24.47 -28.65 -18.04
C SER A 132 25.32 -27.88 -17.01
N ASP A 133 24.78 -27.76 -15.81
CA ASP A 133 25.40 -28.25 -14.58
C ASP A 133 24.25 -28.47 -13.60
N SER A 134 24.37 -29.49 -12.76
CA SER A 134 23.30 -29.95 -11.89
C SER A 134 22.94 -28.91 -10.83
N GLU A 135 22.05 -27.97 -11.18
CA GLU A 135 21.19 -27.29 -10.23
C GLU A 135 19.76 -27.42 -10.74
N SER A 136 19.02 -28.32 -10.10
CA SER A 136 17.57 -28.24 -10.10
C SER A 136 17.18 -26.78 -9.81
N ILE A 137 16.51 -26.12 -10.75
CA ILE A 137 15.91 -24.81 -10.50
C ILE A 137 14.84 -25.05 -9.43
N ASP A 138 15.23 -24.87 -8.18
CA ASP A 138 14.30 -24.82 -7.08
C ASP A 138 13.51 -23.51 -7.23
N LEU A 139 12.30 -23.64 -7.76
CA LEU A 139 11.37 -22.52 -7.90
C LEU A 139 10.99 -21.89 -6.54
N GLN A 140 11.34 -22.52 -5.41
CA GLN A 140 11.25 -21.92 -4.07
C GLN A 140 12.48 -21.07 -3.71
N ARG A 141 13.61 -21.23 -4.43
CA ARG A 141 14.85 -20.45 -4.29
C ARG A 141 15.05 -19.35 -5.32
N LEU A 142 14.24 -19.30 -6.38
CA LEU A 142 14.11 -18.05 -7.12
C LEU A 142 13.58 -17.02 -6.10
N PRO A 143 14.33 -15.94 -5.82
CA PRO A 143 13.80 -14.91 -4.95
C PRO A 143 12.57 -14.36 -5.66
N PHE A 144 11.38 -14.75 -5.23
CA PHE A 144 10.18 -13.92 -5.39
C PHE A 144 10.43 -12.67 -4.55
N GLN A 145 11.39 -11.83 -4.96
CA GLN A 145 11.53 -10.48 -4.46
C GLN A 145 10.28 -9.77 -4.94
N ARG A 146 9.27 -9.72 -4.07
CA ARG A 146 8.18 -8.75 -4.20
C ARG A 146 8.85 -7.43 -4.51
N ILE A 147 8.51 -6.84 -5.66
CA ILE A 147 8.93 -5.49 -5.99
C ILE A 147 8.48 -4.62 -4.81
N PRO A 148 9.41 -3.97 -4.10
CA PRO A 148 9.04 -3.28 -2.88
C PRO A 148 8.15 -2.08 -3.22
N CYS A 149 7.12 -1.86 -2.40
CA CYS A 149 6.17 -0.76 -2.53
C CYS A 149 6.82 0.63 -2.32
N VAL A 150 8.02 0.64 -1.73
CA VAL A 150 8.93 1.80 -1.69
C VAL A 150 10.36 1.32 -1.96
N THR A 151 11.03 1.90 -2.94
CA THR A 151 12.45 1.63 -3.24
C THR A 151 13.36 2.64 -2.55
N LEU A 152 14.59 2.21 -2.26
CA LEU A 152 15.69 3.07 -1.85
C LEU A 152 16.76 2.98 -2.94
N GLU A 153 17.03 4.10 -3.60
CA GLU A 153 18.10 4.27 -4.58
C GLU A 153 19.14 5.24 -4.01
N LYS A 154 20.39 5.15 -4.46
CA LYS A 154 21.47 6.06 -4.05
C LYS A 154 22.00 6.80 -5.28
N MET A 155 22.05 8.12 -5.19
CA MET A 155 22.65 8.99 -6.21
C MET A 155 23.73 9.83 -5.53
N GLY A 156 25.00 9.46 -5.73
CA GLY A 156 26.09 10.04 -4.94
C GLY A 156 25.91 9.73 -3.45
N ASP A 157 25.80 10.76 -2.63
CA ASP A 157 25.54 10.72 -1.18
C ASP A 157 24.07 11.09 -0.83
N ILE A 158 23.17 11.10 -1.82
CA ILE A 158 21.74 11.36 -1.60
C ILE A 158 20.97 10.04 -1.70
N ALA A 159 20.16 9.74 -0.66
CA ALA A 159 19.19 8.66 -0.69
C ALA A 159 17.92 9.11 -1.42
N ILE A 160 17.42 8.30 -2.35
CA ILE A 160 16.15 8.55 -3.04
C ILE A 160 15.16 7.47 -2.58
N LEU A 161 14.18 7.89 -1.80
CA LEU A 161 13.01 7.09 -1.45
C LEU A 161 11.94 7.29 -2.52
N LYS A 162 11.50 6.22 -3.16
CA LYS A 162 10.50 6.29 -4.22
C LYS A 162 9.29 5.43 -3.91
N LEU A 163 8.12 6.06 -3.77
CA LEU A 163 6.84 5.35 -3.70
C LEU A 163 6.62 4.60 -5.02
N ASN A 164 6.44 3.29 -4.97
CA ASN A 164 6.58 2.41 -6.13
C ASN A 164 5.34 1.53 -6.34
N ASP A 165 4.16 2.17 -6.44
CA ASP A 165 2.92 1.54 -6.88
C ASP A 165 2.19 2.46 -7.89
N PRO A 166 2.79 2.72 -9.07
CA PRO A 166 2.21 3.65 -10.04
C PRO A 166 0.84 3.16 -10.55
N THR A 167 0.55 1.86 -10.47
CA THR A 167 -0.73 1.27 -10.89
C THR A 167 -1.89 1.72 -10.00
N ARG A 168 -1.62 1.93 -8.71
CA ARG A 168 -2.57 2.48 -7.73
C ARG A 168 -2.24 3.93 -7.36
N LEU A 169 -1.54 4.63 -8.26
CA LEU A 169 -1.20 6.05 -8.09
C LEU A 169 -0.44 6.33 -6.79
N ASN A 170 0.45 5.40 -6.40
CA ASN A 170 1.27 5.47 -5.19
C ASN A 170 0.42 5.67 -3.92
N ALA A 171 -0.69 4.94 -3.82
CA ALA A 171 -1.55 4.98 -2.65
C ALA A 171 -0.78 4.61 -1.37
N LEU A 172 -0.99 5.39 -0.31
CA LEU A 172 -0.39 5.15 1.00
C LEU A 172 -1.18 4.04 1.69
N THR A 173 -0.57 2.86 1.76
CA THR A 173 -1.11 1.69 2.45
C THR A 173 -0.33 1.43 3.73
N SER A 174 -0.83 0.56 4.61
CA SER A 174 -0.07 0.10 5.76
C SER A 174 1.29 -0.53 5.38
N GLU A 175 1.37 -1.23 4.25
CA GLU A 175 2.63 -1.82 3.74
C GLU A 175 3.64 -0.74 3.36
N VAL A 176 3.19 0.34 2.72
CA VAL A 176 4.02 1.51 2.40
C VAL A 176 4.52 2.19 3.67
N GLY A 177 3.65 2.39 4.67
CA GLY A 177 4.05 2.98 5.95
C GLY A 177 5.11 2.15 6.68
N ILE A 178 4.90 0.83 6.77
CA ILE A 178 5.88 -0.10 7.37
C ILE A 178 7.21 -0.02 6.62
N ARG A 179 7.18 -0.06 5.28
CA ARG A 179 8.39 -0.02 4.47
C ARG A 179 9.14 1.32 4.61
N LEU A 180 8.43 2.45 4.69
CA LEU A 180 9.05 3.75 4.93
C LEU A 180 9.76 3.78 6.28
N GLU A 181 9.16 3.25 7.34
CA GLU A 181 9.80 3.21 8.65
C GLU A 181 11.04 2.31 8.67
N GLU A 182 10.99 1.16 8.00
CA GLU A 182 12.17 0.30 7.80
C GLU A 182 13.28 1.04 7.07
N LEU A 183 12.95 1.76 5.99
CA LEU A 183 13.92 2.52 5.21
C LEU A 183 14.49 3.72 5.99
N VAL A 184 13.68 4.39 6.80
CA VAL A 184 14.16 5.43 7.72
C VAL A 184 15.18 4.85 8.70
N ARG A 185 14.92 3.65 9.25
CA ARG A 185 15.87 2.96 10.12
C ARG A 185 17.14 2.57 9.37
N GLU A 186 17.01 1.99 8.19
CA GLU A 186 18.15 1.61 7.33
C GLU A 186 19.05 2.81 7.01
N ILE A 187 18.45 3.95 6.62
CA ILE A 187 19.19 5.19 6.36
C ILE A 187 19.84 5.74 7.63
N THR A 188 19.16 5.64 8.78
CA THR A 188 19.69 6.11 10.06
C THR A 188 20.88 5.27 10.51
N ASP A 189 20.82 3.94 10.36
CA ASP A 189 21.90 3.03 10.71
C ASP A 189 23.12 3.22 9.80
N ARG A 190 22.91 3.72 8.57
CA ARG A 190 23.93 3.99 7.56
C ARG A 190 24.08 5.50 7.28
N VAL A 191 23.81 6.34 8.27
CA VAL A 191 23.72 7.80 8.08
C VAL A 191 25.00 8.45 7.55
N ASP A 192 26.16 7.82 7.74
CA ASP A 192 27.43 8.33 7.22
C ASP A 192 27.57 8.16 5.70
N GLU A 193 26.70 7.37 5.07
CA GLU A 193 26.62 7.24 3.62
C GLU A 193 25.78 8.33 2.94
N PHE A 194 25.02 9.09 3.74
CA PHE A 194 24.00 10.00 3.23
C PHE A 194 24.09 11.40 3.83
N VAL A 195 23.99 12.41 2.96
CA VAL A 195 23.90 13.82 3.37
C VAL A 195 22.45 14.31 3.40
N ALA A 196 21.59 13.76 2.55
CA ALA A 196 20.17 14.09 2.46
C ALA A 196 19.33 12.92 1.93
N VAL A 197 18.02 13.04 2.07
CA VAL A 197 17.02 12.15 1.48
C VAL A 197 16.10 12.93 0.56
N VAL A 198 15.79 12.38 -0.61
CA VAL A 198 14.73 12.85 -1.51
C VAL A 198 13.60 11.83 -1.50
N LEU A 199 12.37 12.25 -1.23
CA LEU A 199 11.16 11.43 -1.35
C LEU A 199 10.39 11.82 -2.61
N THR A 200 10.08 10.85 -3.48
CA THR A 200 9.33 11.07 -4.74
C THR A 200 8.38 9.91 -5.04
N GLY A 201 7.52 10.05 -6.05
CA GLY A 201 6.67 8.96 -6.55
C GLY A 201 7.15 8.41 -7.90
N GLU A 202 7.08 7.10 -8.07
CA GLU A 202 7.31 6.45 -9.37
C GLU A 202 6.17 6.80 -10.35
N GLY A 203 6.53 6.96 -11.63
CA GLY A 203 5.59 7.32 -12.69
C GLY A 203 5.05 8.74 -12.60
N ARG A 204 3.73 8.89 -12.81
CA ARG A 204 3.11 10.17 -13.17
C ARG A 204 2.62 11.02 -11.99
N VAL A 205 2.58 10.48 -10.78
CA VAL A 205 2.06 11.15 -9.57
C VAL A 205 3.05 10.97 -8.43
N PHE A 206 3.00 11.88 -7.47
CA PHE A 206 3.66 11.68 -6.19
C PHE A 206 2.90 10.64 -5.37
N SER A 207 1.65 10.96 -4.99
CA SER A 207 0.73 10.03 -4.31
C SER A 207 -0.71 10.52 -4.36
N ALA A 208 -1.65 9.63 -4.66
CA ALA A 208 -3.09 9.93 -4.61
C ALA A 208 -3.68 9.91 -3.18
N GLY A 209 -2.87 9.63 -2.15
CA GLY A 209 -3.31 9.58 -0.76
C GLY A 209 -3.63 8.18 -0.27
N GLY A 210 -4.50 8.08 0.74
CA GLY A 210 -4.85 6.81 1.38
C GLY A 210 -5.53 5.83 0.42
N ASP A 211 -5.33 4.55 0.68
CA ASP A 211 -5.93 3.49 -0.13
C ASP A 211 -7.46 3.37 0.06
N VAL A 212 -8.20 3.17 -1.04
CA VAL A 212 -9.66 3.06 -1.01
C VAL A 212 -10.13 1.84 -0.21
N ALA A 213 -9.44 0.70 -0.30
CA ALA A 213 -9.83 -0.49 0.47
C ALA A 213 -9.56 -0.30 1.96
N PHE A 214 -8.46 0.40 2.32
CA PHE A 214 -8.22 0.82 3.70
C PHE A 214 -9.35 1.71 4.22
N LEU A 215 -9.79 2.71 3.45
CA LEU A 215 -10.89 3.60 3.84
C LEU A 215 -12.21 2.83 4.00
N GLN A 216 -12.54 1.94 3.08
CA GLN A 216 -13.76 1.10 3.17
C GLN A 216 -13.78 0.26 4.45
N ALA A 217 -12.66 -0.36 4.81
CA ALA A 217 -12.55 -1.16 6.03
C ALA A 217 -12.79 -0.35 7.32
N ARG A 218 -12.52 0.96 7.32
CA ARG A 218 -12.77 1.82 8.50
C ARG A 218 -14.25 2.04 8.77
N ALA A 219 -15.11 2.03 7.74
CA ALA A 219 -16.55 2.17 7.90
C ALA A 219 -17.20 0.97 8.63
N GLU A 220 -16.54 -0.19 8.62
CA GLU A 220 -17.04 -1.44 9.22
C GLU A 220 -16.48 -1.70 10.64
N ASP A 221 -15.50 -0.92 11.07
CA ASP A 221 -14.83 -1.06 12.37
C ASP A 221 -15.49 -0.19 13.46
N THR A 222 -15.22 -0.49 14.74
CA THR A 222 -15.66 0.35 15.86
C THR A 222 -14.79 1.59 16.01
N ALA A 223 -15.34 2.68 16.58
CA ALA A 223 -14.60 3.92 16.83
C ALA A 223 -13.29 3.67 17.61
N THR A 224 -13.33 2.92 18.71
CA THR A 224 -12.14 2.60 19.51
C THR A 224 -11.08 1.83 18.71
N ARG A 225 -11.49 0.89 17.86
CA ARG A 225 -10.57 0.12 17.01
C ARG A 225 -9.97 1.01 15.93
N ASN A 226 -10.78 1.85 15.30
CA ASN A 226 -10.32 2.84 14.34
C ASN A 226 -9.31 3.80 14.97
N SER A 227 -9.55 4.29 16.19
CA SER A 227 -8.59 5.18 16.87
C SER A 227 -7.21 4.52 17.02
N ALA A 228 -7.16 3.28 17.50
CA ALA A 228 -5.91 2.55 17.65
C ALA A 228 -5.20 2.29 16.31
N ILE A 229 -5.96 1.92 15.28
CA ILE A 229 -5.43 1.67 13.94
C ILE A 229 -4.87 2.96 13.33
N MET A 230 -5.61 4.08 13.39
CA MET A 230 -5.16 5.35 12.82
C MET A 230 -3.94 5.90 13.55
N ARG A 231 -3.87 5.75 14.88
CA ARG A 231 -2.68 6.15 15.63
C ARG A 231 -1.44 5.38 15.16
N ALA A 232 -1.52 4.05 15.10
CA ALA A 232 -0.41 3.24 14.62
C ALA A 232 -0.06 3.55 13.16
N TYR A 233 -1.07 3.81 12.32
CA TYR A 233 -0.89 4.17 10.92
C TYR A 233 -0.11 5.49 10.78
N TYR A 234 -0.52 6.55 11.48
CA TYR A 234 0.17 7.85 11.45
C TYR A 234 1.63 7.77 11.90
N GLU A 235 1.90 7.02 12.97
CA GLU A 235 3.25 6.85 13.52
C GLU A 235 4.24 6.29 12.49
N ARG A 236 3.80 5.38 11.61
CA ARG A 236 4.64 4.79 10.57
C ARG A 236 5.11 5.85 9.57
N PHE A 237 4.24 6.76 9.14
CA PHE A 237 4.63 7.82 8.19
C PHE A 237 5.36 8.98 8.86
N LEU A 238 5.00 9.32 10.11
CA LEU A 238 5.74 10.28 10.91
C LEU A 238 7.18 9.86 11.17
N SER A 239 7.53 8.58 10.97
CA SER A 239 8.93 8.12 10.99
C SER A 239 9.84 8.94 10.06
N LEU A 240 9.33 9.49 8.95
CA LEU A 240 10.09 10.38 8.07
C LEU A 240 10.70 11.59 8.81
N ARG A 241 10.03 12.11 9.85
CA ARG A 241 10.53 13.19 10.70
C ARG A 241 11.72 12.79 11.56
N LYS A 242 11.92 11.48 11.77
CA LYS A 242 13.01 10.92 12.58
C LYS A 242 14.33 10.81 11.81
N LEU A 243 14.33 11.07 10.49
CA LEU A 243 15.57 11.09 9.70
C LEU A 243 16.58 12.08 10.29
N PRO A 244 17.83 11.69 10.58
CA PRO A 244 18.83 12.59 11.17
C PRO A 244 19.44 13.59 10.16
N ILE A 245 19.00 13.55 8.90
CA ILE A 245 19.48 14.34 7.77
C ILE A 245 18.31 15.02 7.04
N PRO A 246 18.56 16.08 6.25
CA PRO A 246 17.51 16.80 5.54
C PRO A 246 16.69 15.90 4.61
N LEU A 247 15.37 16.13 4.58
CA LEU A 247 14.43 15.46 3.70
C LEU A 247 13.83 16.48 2.73
N VAL A 248 13.96 16.23 1.42
CA VAL A 248 13.32 17.02 0.36
C VAL A 248 12.23 16.19 -0.29
N ALA A 249 11.00 16.72 -0.37
CA ALA A 249 9.93 16.09 -1.12
C ALA A 249 9.91 16.61 -2.57
N ALA A 250 9.95 15.69 -3.52
CA ALA A 250 9.90 15.95 -4.96
C ALA A 250 8.51 15.56 -5.50
N LEU A 251 7.60 16.54 -5.55
CA LEU A 251 6.20 16.34 -5.93
C LEU A 251 6.04 16.33 -7.45
N ASN A 252 6.34 15.20 -8.09
CA ASN A 252 6.39 14.98 -9.54
C ASN A 252 5.00 14.91 -10.23
N GLY A 253 3.93 15.28 -9.53
CA GLY A 253 2.57 15.23 -10.03
C GLY A 253 1.56 15.36 -8.90
N ALA A 254 0.44 14.64 -8.99
CA ALA A 254 -0.61 14.74 -7.97
C ALA A 254 -0.11 14.32 -6.57
N ALA A 255 -0.42 15.12 -5.55
CA ALA A 255 -0.19 14.84 -4.13
C ALA A 255 -1.47 15.18 -3.35
N LEU A 256 -2.31 14.19 -3.08
CA LEU A 256 -3.66 14.40 -2.53
C LEU A 256 -3.82 13.74 -1.16
N GLY A 257 -4.60 14.37 -0.29
CA GLY A 257 -4.91 13.86 1.05
C GLY A 257 -3.62 13.54 1.82
N GLU A 258 -3.49 12.28 2.25
CA GLU A 258 -2.31 11.79 2.96
C GLU A 258 -1.00 11.93 2.15
N GLY A 259 -1.07 11.90 0.81
CA GLY A 259 0.06 12.16 -0.07
C GLY A 259 0.61 13.57 0.09
N MET A 260 -0.26 14.56 0.27
CA MET A 260 0.19 15.90 0.63
C MET A 260 0.69 15.96 2.07
N CYS A 261 0.05 15.25 3.01
CA CYS A 261 0.48 15.22 4.41
C CYS A 261 1.93 14.74 4.59
N ILE A 262 2.33 13.65 3.93
CA ILE A 262 3.72 13.15 4.05
C ILE A 262 4.74 14.14 3.46
N SER A 263 4.35 14.98 2.49
CA SER A 263 5.23 16.03 1.97
C SER A 263 5.47 17.15 2.99
N LEU A 264 4.54 17.37 3.93
CA LEU A 264 4.70 18.34 5.01
C LEU A 264 5.76 17.91 6.03
N PHE A 265 6.13 16.61 6.05
CA PHE A 265 7.18 16.12 6.93
C PHE A 265 8.59 16.43 6.40
N ALA A 266 8.70 16.72 5.10
CA ALA A 266 9.93 17.16 4.48
C ALA A 266 10.31 18.59 4.93
N ASP A 267 11.60 18.87 4.96
CA ASP A 267 12.12 20.19 5.33
C ASP A 267 11.98 21.18 4.17
N ALA A 268 12.02 20.68 2.93
CA ALA A 268 11.77 21.45 1.73
C ALA A 268 10.98 20.64 0.69
N ARG A 269 10.32 21.36 -0.24
CA ARG A 269 9.47 20.77 -1.28
C ARG A 269 9.79 21.40 -2.63
N VAL A 270 9.99 20.55 -3.65
CA VAL A 270 10.01 20.93 -5.06
C VAL A 270 8.76 20.36 -5.71
N ILE A 271 8.03 21.16 -6.49
CA ILE A 271 6.74 20.77 -7.06
C ILE A 271 6.68 20.96 -8.57
N ALA A 272 6.04 20.01 -9.26
CA ALA A 272 5.71 20.18 -10.69
C ALA A 272 4.72 21.34 -10.87
N ARG A 273 4.91 22.15 -11.91
CA ARG A 273 4.09 23.32 -12.20
C ARG A 273 2.60 23.00 -12.29
N ASP A 274 2.28 21.90 -12.95
CA ASP A 274 0.94 21.38 -13.19
C ASP A 274 0.49 20.33 -12.15
N ALA A 275 1.24 20.16 -11.05
CA ALA A 275 0.86 19.27 -9.96
C ALA A 275 -0.54 19.61 -9.44
N LYS A 276 -1.30 18.57 -9.08
CA LYS A 276 -2.59 18.71 -8.41
C LYS A 276 -2.40 18.37 -6.95
N VAL A 277 -2.48 19.37 -6.07
CA VAL A 277 -2.25 19.17 -4.64
C VAL A 277 -3.43 19.63 -3.81
N GLY A 278 -3.72 18.93 -2.71
CA GLY A 278 -4.83 19.30 -1.84
C GLY A 278 -5.05 18.35 -0.68
N PHE A 279 -5.70 18.86 0.36
CA PHE A 279 -6.06 18.12 1.57
C PHE A 279 -7.54 17.75 1.53
N THR A 280 -7.89 16.74 0.73
CA THR A 280 -9.26 16.48 0.27
C THR A 280 -10.14 15.70 1.27
N PHE A 281 -9.79 15.68 2.56
CA PHE A 281 -10.46 14.85 3.57
C PHE A 281 -11.94 15.19 3.74
N VAL A 282 -12.28 16.49 3.82
CA VAL A 282 -13.66 16.95 3.97
C VAL A 282 -14.55 16.58 2.78
N ASN A 283 -13.96 16.39 1.59
CA ASN A 283 -14.69 15.90 0.41
C ASN A 283 -15.03 14.40 0.51
N LEU A 284 -14.53 13.71 1.53
CA LEU A 284 -14.85 12.31 1.86
C LEU A 284 -15.73 12.20 3.10
N GLY A 285 -16.22 13.32 3.67
CA GLY A 285 -16.88 13.30 4.98
C GLY A 285 -15.91 12.92 6.12
N LEU A 286 -14.60 13.16 5.93
CA LEU A 286 -13.56 12.70 6.84
C LEU A 286 -12.81 13.89 7.45
N HIS A 287 -12.58 13.85 8.76
CA HIS A 287 -11.66 14.78 9.41
C HIS A 287 -10.22 14.58 8.88
N PRO A 288 -9.44 15.64 8.62
CA PRO A 288 -8.05 15.51 8.22
C PRO A 288 -7.20 14.78 9.27
N GLY A 289 -6.15 14.08 8.81
CA GLY A 289 -5.24 13.30 9.66
C GLY A 289 -3.76 13.55 9.35
N MET A 290 -2.89 12.70 9.89
CA MET A 290 -1.44 12.71 9.62
C MET A 290 -0.73 14.00 10.07
N ALA A 291 -1.12 14.53 11.22
CA ALA A 291 -0.63 15.78 11.82
C ALA A 291 -0.78 17.01 10.90
N VAL A 292 -1.65 16.96 9.89
CA VAL A 292 -1.82 18.08 8.97
C VAL A 292 -2.39 19.32 9.67
N THR A 293 -3.25 19.13 10.69
CA THR A 293 -3.80 20.24 11.48
C THR A 293 -2.73 20.96 12.31
N HIS A 294 -1.57 20.33 12.49
CA HIS A 294 -0.41 20.89 13.17
C HIS A 294 0.60 21.52 12.20
N PHE A 295 1.02 20.75 11.18
CA PHE A 295 2.08 21.20 10.27
C PHE A 295 1.61 22.26 9.28
N LEU A 296 0.41 22.15 8.72
CA LEU A 296 -0.03 23.03 7.66
C LEU A 296 -0.18 24.50 8.13
N PRO A 297 -0.87 24.81 9.25
CA PRO A 297 -0.98 26.19 9.72
C PRO A 297 0.37 26.83 10.07
N LYS A 298 1.32 26.04 10.59
CA LYS A 298 2.69 26.50 10.87
C LYS A 298 3.48 26.81 9.60
N LEU A 299 3.18 26.12 8.50
CA LEU A 299 3.87 26.30 7.22
C LEU A 299 3.34 27.50 6.43
N ILE A 300 2.02 27.63 6.29
CA ILE A 300 1.40 28.61 5.36
C ILE A 300 0.53 29.67 6.06
N GLY A 301 0.51 29.66 7.39
CA GLY A 301 -0.38 30.51 8.19
C GLY A 301 -1.79 29.93 8.33
N PHE A 302 -2.48 30.32 9.40
CA PHE A 302 -3.77 29.73 9.78
C PHE A 302 -4.85 29.94 8.73
N GLU A 303 -5.01 31.16 8.20
CA GLU A 303 -6.05 31.49 7.22
C GLU A 303 -5.97 30.63 5.95
N LYS A 304 -4.78 30.54 5.34
CA LYS A 304 -4.57 29.72 4.14
C LYS A 304 -4.77 28.24 4.43
N ALA A 305 -4.31 27.77 5.59
CA ALA A 305 -4.51 26.39 6.02
C ALA A 305 -6.00 26.07 6.21
N SER A 306 -6.76 26.94 6.90
CA SER A 306 -8.21 26.80 7.07
C SER A 306 -8.93 26.78 5.73
N HIS A 307 -8.57 27.67 4.80
CA HIS A 307 -9.15 27.66 3.46
C HIS A 307 -8.94 26.30 2.77
N LEU A 308 -7.72 25.76 2.75
CA LEU A 308 -7.45 24.47 2.08
C LEU A 308 -8.10 23.29 2.79
N LEU A 309 -8.07 23.24 4.13
CA LEU A 309 -8.62 22.13 4.92
C LEU A 309 -10.14 22.10 4.92
N LEU A 310 -10.80 23.27 5.05
CA LEU A 310 -12.26 23.35 5.13
C LEU A 310 -12.93 23.25 3.76
N SER A 311 -12.27 23.72 2.69
CA SER A 311 -12.82 23.62 1.33
C SER A 311 -12.50 22.29 0.65
N GLY A 312 -11.47 21.58 1.11
CA GLY A 312 -10.92 20.43 0.39
C GLY A 312 -10.46 20.77 -1.03
N LYS A 313 -10.19 22.06 -1.35
CA LYS A 313 -9.85 22.51 -2.70
C LYS A 313 -8.54 21.86 -3.15
N VAL A 314 -8.54 21.37 -4.39
CA VAL A 314 -7.32 20.99 -5.11
C VAL A 314 -6.81 22.20 -5.89
N ILE A 315 -5.53 22.50 -5.71
CA ILE A 315 -4.85 23.65 -6.34
C ILE A 315 -3.71 23.16 -7.24
N SER A 316 -3.26 24.03 -8.15
CA SER A 316 -2.11 23.76 -9.01
C SER A 316 -0.77 23.85 -8.24
N GLY A 317 0.33 23.38 -8.84
CA GLY A 317 1.67 23.60 -8.30
C GLY A 317 2.05 25.07 -8.21
N GLU A 318 1.57 25.90 -9.14
CA GLU A 318 1.76 27.36 -9.10
C GLU A 318 1.04 28.01 -7.93
N GLU A 319 -0.24 27.67 -7.73
CA GLU A 319 -0.99 28.12 -6.55
C GLU A 319 -0.32 27.62 -5.26
N ALA A 320 0.18 26.37 -5.24
CA ALA A 320 0.86 25.81 -4.07
C ALA A 320 2.12 26.60 -3.69
N LEU A 321 2.93 27.04 -4.66
CA LEU A 321 4.07 27.92 -4.42
C LEU A 321 3.60 29.27 -3.82
N GLN A 322 2.55 29.88 -4.36
CA GLN A 322 2.00 31.15 -3.85
C GLN A 322 1.43 31.02 -2.42
N PHE A 323 0.92 29.84 -2.07
CA PHE A 323 0.46 29.54 -0.72
C PHE A 323 1.62 29.36 0.26
N GLY A 324 2.84 29.07 -0.22
CA GLY A 324 4.01 28.75 0.60
C GLY A 324 4.18 27.24 0.86
N LEU A 325 3.50 26.38 0.09
CA LEU A 325 3.59 24.93 0.25
C LEU A 325 4.86 24.34 -0.36
N ALA A 326 5.52 25.03 -1.28
CA ALA A 326 6.75 24.58 -1.91
C ALA A 326 7.84 25.65 -1.85
N THR A 327 9.09 25.21 -1.90
CA THR A 327 10.26 26.09 -2.00
C THR A 327 10.55 26.46 -3.45
N LYS A 328 10.29 25.52 -4.37
CA LYS A 328 10.61 25.67 -5.79
C LYS A 328 9.56 24.99 -6.66
N ILE A 329 9.29 25.61 -7.80
CA ILE A 329 8.43 25.08 -8.85
C ILE A 329 9.25 24.88 -10.12
N VAL A 330 9.03 23.76 -10.81
CA VAL A 330 9.67 23.42 -12.09
C VAL A 330 8.70 22.62 -12.95
N ASP A 331 9.05 22.37 -14.20
CA ASP A 331 8.28 21.47 -15.04
C ASP A 331 8.45 20.02 -14.55
N LYS A 332 7.45 19.18 -14.83
CA LYS A 332 7.30 17.86 -14.20
C LYS A 332 8.53 16.97 -14.36
N GLU A 333 9.14 17.00 -15.53
CA GLU A 333 10.30 16.20 -15.92
C GLU A 333 11.57 16.61 -15.13
N ASP A 334 11.61 17.84 -14.64
CA ASP A 334 12.74 18.42 -13.92
C ASP A 334 12.61 18.31 -12.40
N VAL A 335 11.46 17.85 -11.85
CA VAL A 335 11.20 17.84 -10.40
C VAL A 335 12.26 17.08 -9.61
N LEU A 336 12.60 15.85 -10.03
CA LEU A 336 13.60 15.05 -9.32
C LEU A 336 14.99 15.71 -9.38
N LYS A 337 15.39 16.20 -10.56
CA LYS A 337 16.66 16.90 -10.76
C LYS A 337 16.76 18.15 -9.88
N ALA A 338 15.69 18.94 -9.84
CA ALA A 338 15.62 20.15 -9.02
C ALA A 338 15.59 19.83 -7.52
N ALA A 339 14.98 18.72 -7.09
CA ALA A 339 15.01 18.25 -5.71
C ALA A 339 16.39 17.77 -5.28
N LEU A 340 17.12 17.05 -6.16
CA LEU A 340 18.53 16.67 -5.92
C LEU A 340 19.41 17.91 -5.77
N ALA A 341 19.29 18.89 -6.68
CA ALA A 341 20.04 20.14 -6.59
C ALA A 341 19.71 20.93 -5.31
N LEU A 342 18.45 20.94 -4.87
CA LEU A 342 18.06 21.56 -3.60
C LEU A 342 18.61 20.80 -2.39
N ALA A 343 18.65 19.47 -2.43
CA ALA A 343 19.27 18.67 -1.39
C ALA A 343 20.77 18.98 -1.28
N GLU A 344 21.49 19.04 -2.41
CA GLU A 344 22.90 19.46 -2.47
C GLU A 344 23.11 20.86 -1.89
N GLU A 345 22.23 21.83 -2.24
CA GLU A 345 22.27 23.20 -1.71
C GLU A 345 22.14 23.21 -0.18
N LEU A 346 21.17 22.48 0.38
CA LEU A 346 20.93 22.39 1.82
C LEU A 346 22.08 21.71 2.58
N THR A 347 22.89 20.90 1.89
CA THR A 347 23.98 20.12 2.50
C THR A 347 25.38 20.57 2.09
N ALA A 348 25.52 21.69 1.39
CA ALA A 348 26.82 22.22 0.96
C ALA A 348 27.71 22.69 2.14
N GLY A 349 27.12 22.92 3.32
CA GLY A 349 27.81 23.34 4.53
C GLY A 349 28.36 22.20 5.39
N SER A 350 28.79 22.52 6.62
CA SER A 350 29.26 21.53 7.59
C SER A 350 28.13 20.54 7.95
N SER A 351 28.37 19.23 7.75
CA SER A 351 27.40 18.18 8.08
C SER A 351 26.95 18.22 9.54
N VAL A 352 27.86 18.48 10.48
CA VAL A 352 27.54 18.62 11.91
C VAL A 352 26.63 19.82 12.16
N ALA A 353 26.94 20.98 11.56
CA ALA A 353 26.12 22.17 11.71
C ALA A 353 24.73 21.98 11.09
N THR A 354 24.66 21.40 9.89
CA THR A 354 23.39 21.10 9.21
C THR A 354 22.51 20.15 10.02
N ARG A 355 23.06 19.04 10.51
CA ARG A 355 22.30 18.04 11.30
C ARG A 355 21.82 18.60 12.65
N THR A 356 22.65 19.39 13.34
CA THR A 356 22.27 20.00 14.63
C THR A 356 21.25 21.14 14.47
N LEU A 357 21.39 21.94 13.41
CA LEU A 357 20.39 22.95 13.02
C LEU A 357 19.06 22.30 12.66
N LEU A 358 19.08 21.27 11.82
CA LEU A 358 17.90 20.50 11.45
C LEU A 358 17.15 20.00 12.68
N ARG A 359 17.86 19.35 13.62
CA ARG A 359 17.27 18.89 14.87
C ARG A 359 16.62 20.03 15.66
N THR A 360 17.28 21.18 15.74
CA THR A 360 16.75 22.37 16.45
C THR A 360 15.45 22.87 15.79
N LEU A 361 15.43 22.99 14.46
CA LEU A 361 14.25 23.42 13.71
C LEU A 361 13.09 22.43 13.87
N ARG A 362 13.37 21.13 13.73
CA ARG A 362 12.36 20.08 13.88
C ARG A 362 11.81 19.99 15.30
N MET A 363 12.67 20.10 16.33
CA MET A 363 12.23 20.16 17.72
C MET A 363 11.21 21.27 17.96
N HIS A 364 11.41 22.46 17.38
CA HIS A 364 10.44 23.55 17.50
C HIS A 364 9.16 23.28 16.71
N GLN A 365 9.29 22.79 15.47
CA GLN A 365 8.13 22.45 14.64
C GLN A 365 7.26 21.38 15.28
N ASP A 366 7.85 20.35 15.90
CA ASP A 366 7.16 19.17 16.42
C ASP A 366 6.49 19.43 17.79
N GLN A 367 6.71 20.60 18.43
CA GLN A 367 6.04 20.96 19.70
C GLN A 367 4.52 21.01 19.54
N GLY A 368 3.82 20.01 20.11
CA GLY A 368 2.36 19.88 20.07
C GLY A 368 1.85 18.83 19.08
N VAL A 369 2.73 18.18 18.31
CA VAL A 369 2.33 17.19 17.30
C VAL A 369 1.54 16.02 17.90
N GLU A 370 1.91 15.55 19.09
CA GLU A 370 1.21 14.45 19.77
C GLU A 370 -0.23 14.81 20.16
N LEU A 371 -0.46 16.06 20.58
CA LEU A 371 -1.80 16.53 20.90
C LEU A 371 -2.66 16.63 19.65
N ALA A 372 -2.10 17.14 18.55
CA ALA A 372 -2.79 17.20 17.27
C ALA A 372 -3.15 15.80 16.75
N LEU A 373 -2.21 14.84 16.84
CA LEU A 373 -2.47 13.46 16.44
C LEU A 373 -3.58 12.82 17.26
N ALA A 374 -3.57 13.00 18.59
CA ALA A 374 -4.66 12.50 19.43
C ALA A 374 -6.02 13.08 19.00
N ARG A 375 -6.08 14.40 18.78
CA ARG A 375 -7.30 15.07 18.33
C ARG A 375 -7.76 14.59 16.96
N GLU A 376 -6.85 14.46 16.00
CA GLU A 376 -7.16 13.98 14.65
C GLU A 376 -7.68 12.54 14.66
N VAL A 377 -7.06 11.67 15.46
CA VAL A 377 -7.48 10.28 15.64
C VAL A 377 -8.91 10.21 16.18
N ASP A 378 -9.22 10.96 17.24
CA ASP A 378 -10.56 10.98 17.83
C ASP A 378 -11.61 11.53 16.85
N CYS A 379 -11.29 12.62 16.15
CA CYS A 379 -12.20 13.23 15.17
C CYS A 379 -12.42 12.32 13.95
N GLN A 380 -11.39 11.59 13.50
CA GLN A 380 -11.56 10.59 12.44
C GLN A 380 -12.40 9.41 12.89
N ALA A 381 -12.24 8.93 14.12
CA ALA A 381 -13.08 7.87 14.65
C ALA A 381 -14.57 8.27 14.66
N THR A 382 -14.89 9.52 15.00
CA THR A 382 -16.24 10.07 14.84
C THR A 382 -16.67 10.12 13.38
N SER A 383 -15.80 10.62 12.49
CA SER A 383 -16.09 10.71 11.05
C SER A 383 -16.39 9.34 10.44
N PHE A 384 -15.62 8.30 10.76
CA PHE A 384 -15.81 6.96 10.20
C PHE A 384 -17.17 6.34 10.52
N ALA A 385 -17.78 6.73 11.65
CA ALA A 385 -19.10 6.27 12.06
C ALA A 385 -20.25 7.03 11.38
N SER A 386 -19.95 8.11 10.65
CA SER A 386 -20.93 8.99 10.01
C SER A 386 -21.45 8.44 8.67
N ALA A 387 -22.68 8.80 8.33
CA ALA A 387 -23.27 8.51 7.02
C ALA A 387 -22.54 9.26 5.91
N ASP A 388 -22.09 10.49 6.18
CA ASP A 388 -21.32 11.29 5.21
C ASP A 388 -20.01 10.62 4.81
N TYR A 389 -19.32 9.95 5.74
CA TYR A 389 -18.12 9.19 5.40
C TYR A 389 -18.42 8.01 4.46
N GLN A 390 -19.48 7.25 4.74
CA GLN A 390 -19.88 6.12 3.89
C GLN A 390 -20.23 6.59 2.47
N GLU A 391 -20.97 7.69 2.36
CA GLU A 391 -21.32 8.34 1.10
C GLU A 391 -20.08 8.87 0.37
N GLY A 392 -19.15 9.50 1.09
CA GLY A 392 -17.89 10.01 0.54
C GLY A 392 -17.04 8.90 -0.08
N VAL A 393 -16.87 7.79 0.65
CA VAL A 393 -16.11 6.62 0.16
C VAL A 393 -16.83 5.95 -1.02
N ALA A 394 -18.16 5.82 -0.98
CA ALA A 394 -18.94 5.29 -2.11
C ALA A 394 -18.82 6.17 -3.36
N ALA A 395 -18.92 7.49 -3.20
CA ALA A 395 -18.81 8.45 -4.30
C ALA A 395 -17.44 8.39 -5.00
N VAL A 396 -16.35 8.19 -4.26
CA VAL A 396 -15.01 7.99 -4.84
C VAL A 396 -14.96 6.70 -5.66
N ALA A 397 -15.46 5.59 -5.12
CA ALA A 397 -15.48 4.31 -5.81
C ALA A 397 -16.32 4.37 -7.10
N GLU A 398 -17.43 5.10 -7.06
CA GLU A 398 -18.37 5.32 -8.17
C GLU A 398 -17.97 6.48 -9.10
N LYS A 399 -16.90 7.21 -8.78
CA LYS A 399 -16.40 8.39 -9.51
C LYS A 399 -17.47 9.48 -9.72
N ARG A 400 -18.27 9.74 -8.70
CA ARG A 400 -19.30 10.78 -8.68
C ARG A 400 -19.02 11.80 -7.57
N LYS A 401 -19.79 12.89 -7.57
CA LYS A 401 -19.77 13.86 -6.47
C LYS A 401 -20.58 13.28 -5.29
N PRO A 402 -20.10 13.37 -4.04
CA PRO A 402 -20.87 12.95 -2.88
C PRO A 402 -22.03 13.91 -2.60
N SER A 403 -23.08 13.39 -1.96
CA SER A 403 -24.24 14.12 -1.49
C SER A 403 -24.34 14.02 0.02
N PHE A 404 -23.71 14.96 0.73
CA PHE A 404 -23.71 15.00 2.19
C PHE A 404 -25.02 15.53 2.78
N LEU A 405 -25.33 15.09 3.99
CA LEU A 405 -26.49 15.55 4.74
C LEU A 405 -26.25 16.97 5.26
N ALA A 406 -27.28 17.83 5.23
CA ALA A 406 -27.16 19.23 5.66
C ALA A 406 -26.84 19.39 7.16
N SER A 407 -27.16 18.39 7.96
CA SER A 407 -26.82 18.32 9.39
C SER A 407 -26.90 16.87 9.87
N GLU A 408 -25.81 16.12 9.77
CA GLU A 408 -25.64 14.96 10.64
C GLU A 408 -25.34 15.49 12.06
N HIS A 409 -26.09 15.03 13.08
CA HIS A 409 -25.96 15.56 14.43
C HIS A 409 -24.56 15.26 14.99
N TYR A 410 -23.64 16.23 14.89
CA TYR A 410 -22.38 16.22 15.60
C TYR A 410 -22.66 16.45 17.09
N ASN A 411 -22.69 15.37 17.86
CA ASN A 411 -22.70 15.46 19.31
C ASN A 411 -21.25 15.51 19.79
N GLU A 412 -20.78 16.69 20.21
CA GLU A 412 -19.56 16.80 21.01
C GLU A 412 -19.81 16.09 22.35
N THR A 413 -19.41 14.82 22.46
CA THR A 413 -19.35 14.10 23.74
C THR A 413 -17.93 14.08 24.26
#